data_AF-A0A0Q8D6D3-F1
#
_entry.id   AF-A0A0Q8D6D3-F1
#
_cell.length_a   1.000
_cell.length_b   1.000
_cell.length_c   1.000
_cell.angle_alpha   90.00
_cell.angle_beta   90.00
_cell.angle_gamma   90.00
#
_symmetry.space_group_name_H-M   'P 1'
#
loop_
_entity.id
_entity.type
_entity.pdbx_description
1 polymer ?
#
loop_
_entity_poly.entity_id
_entity_poly.type
_entity_poly.pdbx_seq_one_letter_code
_entity_poly.pdbx_strand_id
1 'polypeptide(L)'
;MFDIGFSEIFVIAVVALLVLGPERLPKAARFAGLWVRRARAQWYSVKSELENELADEELRRSLRQTQADLREAQESLRNQIHDSRDTVQRELRDAERSVDALNDAPASTPTAEPTALPAASTASVQDDERR
;
A
#
# COMPACT_ATOMS: atom_id res chain seq x y z
N MET A 1 -18.87 -8.35 -11.06
CA MET A 1 -18.23 -8.85 -9.83
C MET A 1 -18.59 -8.05 -8.57
N PHE A 2 -19.71 -7.33 -8.57
CA PHE A 2 -20.31 -6.71 -7.36
C PHE A 2 -21.83 -6.87 -7.44
N ASP A 3 -22.22 -8.09 -7.78
CA ASP A 3 -23.57 -8.48 -8.17
C ASP A 3 -24.39 -8.77 -6.91
N ILE A 4 -24.44 -7.78 -6.02
CA ILE A 4 -25.10 -7.80 -4.71
C ILE A 4 -26.62 -7.75 -4.94
N GLY A 5 -27.16 -8.90 -5.34
CA GLY A 5 -28.60 -9.10 -5.49
C GLY A 5 -29.34 -9.09 -4.15
N PHE A 6 -30.67 -9.01 -4.23
CA PHE A 6 -31.55 -9.07 -3.05
C PHE A 6 -31.32 -10.32 -2.18
N SER A 7 -30.97 -11.45 -2.81
CA SER A 7 -30.59 -12.70 -2.15
C SER A 7 -29.36 -12.56 -1.25
N GLU A 8 -28.33 -11.85 -1.72
CA GLU A 8 -27.08 -11.66 -0.97
C GLU A 8 -27.31 -10.77 0.26
N ILE A 9 -28.07 -9.69 0.08
CA ILE A 9 -28.50 -8.81 1.18
C ILE A 9 -29.31 -9.59 2.23
N PHE A 10 -30.19 -10.52 1.79
CA PHE A 10 -30.96 -11.36 2.69
C PHE A 10 -30.08 -12.35 3.48
N VAL A 11 -29.13 -13.02 2.83
CA VAL A 11 -28.16 -13.92 3.51
C VAL A 11 -27.33 -13.14 4.54
N ILE A 12 -26.78 -11.99 4.16
CA ILE A 12 -26.03 -11.11 5.06
C ILE A 12 -26.91 -10.65 6.24
N ALA A 13 -28.18 -10.32 6.00
CA ALA A 13 -29.11 -9.95 7.07
C ALA A 13 -29.36 -11.10 8.05
N VAL A 14 -29.58 -12.33 7.56
CA VAL A 14 -29.76 -13.52 8.42
C VAL A 14 -28.49 -13.82 9.24
N VAL A 15 -27.31 -13.75 8.63
CA VAL A 15 -26.03 -13.92 9.35
C VAL A 15 -25.82 -12.82 10.39
N ALA A 16 -26.14 -11.56 10.06
CA ALA A 16 -26.06 -10.46 11.01
C ALA A 16 -27.05 -10.62 12.19
N LEU A 17 -28.27 -11.11 11.94
CA LEU A 17 -29.25 -11.42 13.00
C LEU A 17 -28.75 -12.53 13.92
N LEU A 18 -28.05 -13.54 13.39
CA LEU A 18 -27.49 -14.65 14.17
C LEU A 18 -26.27 -14.24 14.99
N VAL A 19 -25.31 -13.52 14.38
CA VAL A 19 -24.02 -13.15 15.00
C VAL A 19 -24.17 -11.99 15.99
N LEU A 20 -24.94 -10.95 15.63
CA LEU A 20 -25.12 -9.77 16.47
C LEU A 20 -26.33 -9.88 17.41
N GLY A 21 -27.32 -10.70 17.05
CA GLY A 21 -28.60 -10.84 17.75
C GLY A 21 -29.70 -9.90 17.19
N PRO A 22 -30.96 -10.36 17.11
CA PRO A 22 -32.06 -9.61 16.49
C PRO A 22 -32.39 -8.28 17.21
N GLU A 23 -32.13 -8.19 18.51
CA GLU A 23 -32.33 -6.97 19.30
C GLU A 23 -31.25 -5.91 19.06
N ARG A 24 -30.05 -6.33 18.62
CA ARG A 24 -28.86 -5.49 18.54
C ARG A 24 -28.60 -4.96 17.12
N LEU A 25 -28.97 -5.71 16.09
CA LEU A 25 -28.95 -5.25 14.69
C LEU A 25 -29.71 -3.91 14.49
N PRO A 26 -30.98 -3.72 14.91
CA PRO A 26 -31.66 -2.43 14.75
C PRO A 26 -31.00 -1.29 15.53
N LYS A 27 -30.30 -1.59 16.64
CA LYS A 27 -29.51 -0.60 17.39
C LYS A 27 -28.25 -0.19 16.61
N ALA A 28 -27.52 -1.15 16.03
CA ALA A 28 -26.37 -0.90 15.17
C ALA A 28 -26.75 -0.15 13.89
N ALA A 29 -27.85 -0.52 13.22
CA ALA A 29 -28.37 0.18 12.05
C ALA A 29 -28.76 1.63 12.35
N ARG A 30 -29.35 1.91 13.52
CA ARG A 30 -29.62 3.29 13.98
C ARG A 30 -28.33 4.08 14.20
N PHE A 31 -27.29 3.49 14.80
CA PHE A 31 -25.99 4.16 14.92
C PHE A 31 -25.37 4.43 13.54
N ALA A 32 -25.24 3.42 12.68
CA ALA A 32 -24.68 3.58 11.34
C ALA A 32 -25.44 4.65 10.53
N GLY A 33 -26.79 4.65 10.57
CA GLY A 33 -27.62 5.66 9.92
C GLY A 33 -27.39 7.09 10.46
N LEU A 34 -27.18 7.26 11.76
CA LEU A 34 -26.85 8.57 12.34
C LEU A 34 -25.45 9.07 11.91
N TRP A 35 -24.46 8.19 11.87
CA TRP A 35 -23.10 8.51 11.41
C TRP A 35 -23.07 8.83 9.91
N VAL A 36 -23.72 8.02 9.08
CA VAL A 36 -23.87 8.28 7.63
C VAL A 36 -24.64 9.58 7.37
N ARG A 37 -25.70 9.88 8.15
CA ARG A 37 -26.40 11.16 8.07
C ARG A 37 -25.50 12.35 8.44
N ARG A 38 -24.66 12.21 9.48
CA ARG A 38 -23.70 13.24 9.89
C ARG A 38 -22.64 13.48 8.80
N ALA A 39 -22.06 12.42 8.24
CA ALA A 39 -21.08 12.50 7.15
C ALA A 39 -21.68 13.15 5.89
N ARG A 40 -22.85 12.68 5.45
CA ARG A 40 -23.58 13.23 4.31
C ARG A 40 -23.95 14.70 4.50
N ALA A 41 -24.26 15.14 5.72
CA ALA A 41 -24.50 16.55 6.02
C ALA A 41 -23.23 17.42 5.87
N GLN A 42 -22.04 16.91 6.19
CA GLN A 42 -20.78 17.63 5.93
C GLN A 42 -20.42 17.64 4.45
N TRP A 43 -20.73 16.58 3.70
CA TRP A 43 -20.55 16.59 2.25
C TRP A 43 -21.51 17.58 1.56
N TYR A 44 -22.73 17.75 2.08
CA TYR A 44 -23.63 18.79 1.60
C TYR A 44 -23.16 20.21 1.95
N SER A 45 -22.66 20.46 3.17
CA SER A 45 -22.15 21.80 3.53
C SER A 45 -20.94 22.20 2.68
N VAL A 46 -19.94 21.31 2.58
CA VAL A 46 -18.78 21.49 1.70
C VAL A 46 -19.20 21.69 0.23
N LYS A 47 -20.22 20.98 -0.27
CA LYS A 47 -20.75 21.21 -1.62
C LYS A 47 -21.39 22.59 -1.78
N SER A 48 -22.19 23.05 -0.82
CA SER A 48 -22.78 24.39 -0.85
C SER A 48 -21.76 25.52 -0.64
N GLU A 49 -20.64 25.24 0.02
CA GLU A 49 -19.52 26.17 0.15
C GLU A 49 -18.70 26.24 -1.16
N LEU A 50 -18.46 25.10 -1.82
CA LEU A 50 -17.78 25.04 -3.13
C LEU A 50 -18.60 25.65 -4.28
N GLU A 51 -19.91 25.39 -4.34
CA GLU A 51 -20.77 25.85 -5.45
C GLU A 51 -21.04 27.36 -5.44
N ASN A 52 -20.80 28.06 -4.32
CA ASN A 52 -20.97 29.51 -4.23
C ASN A 52 -19.69 30.31 -4.54
N GLU A 53 -18.49 29.71 -4.53
CA GLU A 53 -17.23 30.49 -4.62
C GLU A 53 -16.06 29.82 -5.36
N LEU A 54 -16.10 28.51 -5.67
CA LEU A 54 -14.94 27.77 -6.24
C LEU A 54 -15.22 27.04 -7.57
N ALA A 55 -16.36 27.33 -8.22
CA ALA A 55 -16.88 26.54 -9.34
C ALA A 55 -16.54 27.08 -10.75
N ASP A 56 -15.25 27.18 -11.11
CA ASP A 56 -14.81 26.65 -12.43
C ASP A 56 -13.29 26.61 -12.68
N GLU A 57 -12.51 27.61 -12.25
CA GLU A 57 -11.13 27.74 -12.77
C GLU A 57 -10.12 26.78 -12.11
N GLU A 58 -10.02 26.77 -10.79
CA GLU A 58 -8.98 26.04 -10.05
C GLU A 58 -9.07 24.50 -10.24
N LEU A 59 -10.28 23.95 -10.18
CA LEU A 59 -10.50 22.51 -10.35
C LEU A 59 -10.29 22.07 -11.82
N ARG A 60 -10.60 22.93 -12.80
CA ARG A 60 -10.26 22.70 -14.21
C ARG A 60 -8.77 22.94 -14.52
N ARG A 61 -8.02 23.61 -13.64
CA ARG A 61 -6.58 23.86 -13.77
C ARG A 61 -5.77 22.69 -13.23
N SER A 62 -6.03 22.29 -11.99
CA SER A 62 -5.44 21.09 -11.36
C SER A 62 -5.67 19.81 -12.21
N LEU A 63 -6.91 19.53 -12.65
CA LEU A 63 -7.21 18.39 -13.52
C LEU A 63 -6.52 18.44 -14.89
N ARG A 64 -6.10 19.62 -15.37
CA ARG A 64 -5.29 19.78 -16.59
C ARG A 64 -3.80 19.60 -16.31
N GLN A 65 -3.32 20.08 -15.17
CA GLN A 65 -1.92 19.93 -14.77
C GLN A 65 -1.59 18.46 -14.48
N THR A 66 -2.38 17.74 -13.69
CA THR A 66 -2.21 16.30 -13.47
C THR A 66 -2.27 15.49 -14.77
N GLN A 67 -3.03 15.93 -15.79
CA GLN A 67 -3.01 15.32 -17.12
C GLN A 67 -1.76 15.62 -17.96
N ALA A 68 -1.05 16.71 -17.70
CA ALA A 68 0.26 16.98 -18.27
C ALA A 68 1.32 16.14 -17.56
N ASP A 69 1.37 16.19 -16.23
CA ASP A 69 2.31 15.45 -15.38
C ASP A 69 2.27 13.94 -15.68
N LEU A 70 1.07 13.36 -15.84
CA LEU A 70 0.90 11.94 -16.20
C LEU A 70 1.39 11.59 -17.62
N ARG A 71 1.33 12.53 -18.57
CA ARG A 71 1.85 12.30 -19.94
C ARG A 71 3.37 12.35 -19.97
N GLU A 72 3.96 13.32 -19.28
CA GLU A 72 5.41 13.45 -19.13
C GLU A 72 6.00 12.26 -18.38
N ALA A 73 5.33 11.78 -17.32
CA ALA A 73 5.68 10.54 -16.63
C ALA A 73 5.57 9.31 -17.55
N GLN A 74 4.51 9.19 -18.36
CA GLN A 74 4.33 8.09 -19.31
C GLN A 74 5.41 8.08 -20.41
N GLU A 75 5.80 9.25 -20.92
CA GLU A 75 6.86 9.40 -21.92
C GLU A 75 8.24 9.08 -21.32
N SER A 76 8.51 9.58 -20.11
CA SER A 76 9.73 9.27 -19.35
C SER A 76 9.89 7.77 -19.08
N LEU A 77 8.83 7.10 -18.60
CA LEU A 77 8.81 5.65 -18.39
C LEU A 77 9.02 4.89 -19.70
N ARG A 78 8.39 5.32 -20.79
CA ARG A 78 8.57 4.69 -22.12
C ARG A 78 10.03 4.76 -22.57
N ASN A 79 10.66 5.92 -22.46
CA ASN A 79 12.05 6.11 -22.86
C ASN A 79 12.99 5.26 -21.99
N GLN A 80 12.82 5.30 -20.66
CA GLN A 80 13.59 4.48 -19.72
C GLN A 80 13.44 2.97 -19.97
N ILE A 81 12.26 2.50 -20.38
CA ILE A 81 12.03 1.09 -20.78
C ILE A 81 12.75 0.74 -22.08
N HIS A 82 12.86 1.67 -23.04
CA HIS A 82 13.67 1.46 -24.24
C HIS A 82 15.17 1.38 -23.90
N ASP A 83 15.71 2.35 -23.16
CA ASP A 83 17.13 2.38 -22.78
C ASP A 83 17.54 1.16 -21.93
N SER A 84 16.65 0.70 -21.04
CA SER A 84 16.86 -0.50 -20.22
C SER A 84 16.92 -1.77 -21.07
N ARG A 85 16.03 -1.92 -22.07
CA ARG A 85 16.03 -3.07 -22.99
C ARG A 85 17.29 -3.10 -23.86
N ASP A 86 17.70 -1.95 -24.35
CA ASP A 86 18.91 -1.78 -25.14
C ASP A 86 20.17 -2.12 -24.34
N THR A 87 20.21 -1.72 -23.07
CA THR A 87 21.33 -2.03 -22.16
C THR A 87 21.36 -3.52 -21.81
N VAL A 88 20.23 -4.10 -21.41
CA VAL A 88 20.12 -5.54 -21.14
C VAL A 88 20.45 -6.39 -22.38
N GLN A 89 20.08 -5.94 -23.60
CA GLN A 89 20.46 -6.67 -24.81
C GLN A 89 21.98 -6.60 -25.10
N ARG A 90 22.68 -5.54 -24.70
CA ARG A 90 24.15 -5.47 -24.78
C ARG A 90 24.76 -6.42 -23.74
N GLU A 91 24.35 -6.31 -22.48
CA GLU A 91 24.82 -7.17 -21.39
C GLU A 91 24.59 -8.66 -21.68
N LEU A 92 23.45 -9.05 -22.26
CA LEU A 92 23.19 -10.44 -22.65
C LEU A 92 24.15 -10.92 -23.76
N ARG A 93 24.43 -10.10 -24.79
CA ARG A 93 25.40 -10.45 -25.83
C ARG A 93 26.83 -10.51 -25.31
N ASP A 94 27.17 -9.63 -24.37
CA ASP A 94 28.48 -9.59 -23.74
C ASP A 94 28.65 -10.78 -22.79
N ALA A 95 27.58 -11.17 -22.08
CA ALA A 95 27.50 -12.42 -21.32
C ALA A 95 27.64 -13.67 -22.21
N GLU A 96 26.90 -13.77 -23.32
CA GLU A 96 27.03 -14.86 -24.30
C GLU A 96 28.49 -15.05 -24.73
N ARG A 97 29.17 -13.98 -25.18
CA ARG A 97 30.58 -14.03 -25.57
C ARG A 97 31.53 -14.37 -24.42
N SER A 98 31.20 -14.00 -23.18
CA SER A 98 31.98 -14.41 -22.00
C SER A 98 31.76 -15.86 -21.60
N VAL A 99 30.56 -16.42 -21.84
CA VAL A 99 30.27 -17.84 -21.58
C VAL A 99 30.97 -18.72 -22.62
N ASP A 100 30.99 -18.31 -23.89
CA ASP A 100 31.81 -18.96 -24.93
C ASP A 100 33.30 -19.02 -24.52
N ALA A 101 33.83 -17.94 -23.92
CA ALA A 101 35.21 -17.87 -23.44
C ALA A 101 35.45 -18.63 -22.12
N LEU A 102 34.45 -18.75 -21.24
CA LEU A 102 34.55 -19.47 -19.96
C LEU A 102 34.33 -20.99 -20.11
N ASN A 103 33.68 -21.43 -21.18
CA ASN A 103 33.58 -22.84 -21.55
C ASN A 103 34.97 -23.48 -21.85
N ASP A 104 36.03 -22.66 -21.95
CA ASP A 104 37.42 -23.09 -22.11
C ASP A 104 38.13 -23.44 -20.77
N ALA A 105 37.63 -23.03 -19.59
CA ALA A 105 38.29 -23.30 -18.28
C ALA A 105 37.44 -23.17 -16.97
N PRO A 106 37.39 -24.21 -16.10
CA PRO A 106 36.76 -24.19 -14.75
C PRO A 106 37.75 -24.41 -13.55
N ALA A 107 37.45 -24.28 -12.24
CA ALA A 107 36.51 -23.48 -11.41
C ALA A 107 36.68 -23.85 -9.89
N SER A 108 36.32 -22.98 -8.88
CA SER A 108 35.77 -23.30 -7.49
C SER A 108 36.03 -22.26 -6.35
N THR A 109 35.22 -22.29 -5.27
CA THR A 109 35.18 -21.36 -4.07
C THR A 109 34.76 -22.07 -2.75
N PRO A 110 34.75 -21.42 -1.54
CA PRO A 110 33.68 -21.63 -0.51
C PRO A 110 33.37 -20.46 0.52
N THR A 111 32.42 -20.64 1.48
CA THR A 111 31.80 -19.60 2.39
C THR A 111 31.23 -20.09 3.77
N ALA A 112 30.50 -19.23 4.55
CA ALA A 112 29.63 -19.45 5.77
C ALA A 112 30.25 -19.33 7.22
N GLU A 113 29.60 -19.06 8.39
CA GLU A 113 28.28 -18.47 8.86
C GLU A 113 28.31 -18.09 10.42
N PRO A 114 27.30 -17.42 11.07
CA PRO A 114 27.49 -16.66 12.37
C PRO A 114 26.42 -16.73 13.55
N THR A 115 26.77 -16.13 14.72
CA THR A 115 25.91 -15.44 15.78
C THR A 115 25.13 -16.20 16.91
N ALA A 116 25.19 -15.71 18.18
CA ALA A 116 24.21 -15.90 19.30
C ALA A 116 24.35 -14.91 20.51
N LEU A 117 23.34 -14.79 21.41
CA LEU A 117 23.25 -13.96 22.66
C LEU A 117 22.05 -14.50 23.56
N PRO A 118 21.36 -13.85 24.57
CA PRO A 118 21.42 -12.50 25.24
C PRO A 118 21.17 -12.39 26.80
N ALA A 119 21.29 -11.15 27.36
CA ALA A 119 20.44 -10.48 28.42
C ALA A 119 20.52 -10.74 29.97
N ALA A 120 20.03 -9.71 30.72
CA ALA A 120 19.57 -9.61 32.13
C ALA A 120 20.49 -9.00 33.22
N SER A 121 19.89 -8.38 34.25
CA SER A 121 20.55 -7.55 35.31
C SER A 121 19.71 -7.39 36.58
N THR A 122 20.34 -7.45 37.76
CA THR A 122 19.83 -6.94 39.07
C THR A 122 20.99 -6.62 40.02
N ALA A 123 20.83 -5.61 40.89
CA ALA A 123 21.72 -5.30 42.02
C ALA A 123 21.35 -6.18 43.25
N SER A 124 21.94 -6.11 44.45
CA SER A 124 22.97 -5.24 45.08
C SER A 124 23.47 -5.90 46.38
N VAL A 125 24.74 -5.74 46.77
CA VAL A 125 25.23 -5.92 48.16
C VAL A 125 26.26 -4.82 48.47
N GLN A 126 26.29 -4.34 49.70
CA GLN A 126 27.16 -3.27 50.20
C GLN A 126 27.65 -3.65 51.60
N ASP A 127 28.93 -4.04 51.71
CA ASP A 127 29.71 -4.34 52.93
C ASP A 127 31.15 -4.69 52.46
N ASP A 128 32.26 -4.52 53.21
CA ASP A 128 32.50 -3.96 54.55
C ASP A 128 33.92 -3.30 54.60
N GLU A 129 34.30 -2.74 55.75
CA GLU A 129 35.53 -2.02 56.09
C GLU A 129 36.88 -2.80 55.97
N ARG A 130 37.98 -2.03 55.91
CA ARG A 130 39.40 -2.39 56.17
C ARG A 130 40.06 -3.36 55.16
N ARG A 131 41.14 -2.94 54.50
CA ARG A 131 42.39 -2.52 55.16
C ARG A 131 43.31 -1.67 54.27
#